data_AF-A0A8T3NW57-F1
#
_entry.id   AF-A0A8T3NW57-F1
#
_cell.length_a   1.000
_cell.length_b   1.000
_cell.length_c   1.000
_cell.angle_alpha   90.00
_cell.angle_beta   90.00
_cell.angle_gamma   90.00
#
_symmetry.space_group_name_H-M   'P 1'
#
loop_
_entity.id
_entity.type
_entity.pdbx_description
1 polymer ?
#
loop_
_entity_poly.entity_id
_entity_poly.type
_entity_poly.pdbx_seq_one_letter_code
_entity_poly.pdbx_strand_id
1 'polypeptide(L)'
;MAAQQTSVESAFPAARVTSVVLPEPSGGSTEWALRIPSGEERAVFTTPCDARVLGSLQSDFCLMTIVSTIYGQLMLGRVGDTLVEVAACWAFVLLITGVYLWWPRQAGLLGTLVPRLSLKGRPLWRDLHAVPAFWNAIFVGFLILSGLPWAGFWGEQLAKLGTVSHMTTPSPNFSAPPSLAALGAEPAGGHAHHDDTTIPWAVRHATVPYASGTAGNGIKLPRVMQVARQQDLMKPGLKIDFPLDQTQLWRLSWVPDRAQEQRTLYVHPRDGQVMQDLSFDKYSALGKAVEFGVMTHVGRQFGLINQLICVLVCLLTVLIAVTGLVMWWQRRPRGKLGAPELPPAFRIPATVTAITLICAVIFPLLGASLLIVLLLDYLVIARIQRLRYAFGN
;
A
#
# COMPACT_ATOMS: atom_id res chain seq x y z
N MET A 1 -26.92 6.78 -16.58
CA MET A 1 -25.51 7.18 -16.84
C MET A 1 -25.34 8.35 -17.79
N ALA A 2 -25.80 8.31 -19.05
CA ALA A 2 -25.65 9.49 -19.94
C ALA A 2 -26.24 10.78 -19.31
N ALA A 3 -27.45 10.71 -18.77
CA ALA A 3 -28.07 11.83 -18.05
C ALA A 3 -27.29 12.27 -16.80
N GLN A 4 -26.66 11.33 -16.08
CA GLN A 4 -25.81 11.63 -14.93
C GLN A 4 -24.54 12.38 -15.37
N GLN A 5 -23.87 11.90 -16.41
CA GLN A 5 -22.71 12.57 -16.99
C GLN A 5 -23.06 14.00 -17.41
N THR A 6 -24.16 14.19 -18.15
CA THR A 6 -24.62 15.53 -18.56
C THR A 6 -24.92 16.42 -17.36
N SER A 7 -25.51 15.88 -16.29
CA SER A 7 -25.81 16.64 -15.07
C SER A 7 -24.53 17.08 -14.35
N VAL A 8 -23.52 16.20 -14.28
CA VAL A 8 -22.20 16.51 -13.72
C VAL A 8 -21.47 17.56 -14.56
N GLU A 9 -21.40 17.38 -15.87
CA GLU A 9 -20.77 18.32 -16.80
C GLU A 9 -21.46 19.68 -16.79
N SER A 10 -22.79 19.72 -16.64
CA SER A 10 -23.55 20.98 -16.54
C SER A 10 -23.31 21.70 -15.21
N ALA A 11 -23.16 20.94 -14.11
CA ALA A 11 -22.85 21.50 -12.80
C ALA A 11 -21.39 21.97 -12.69
N PHE A 12 -20.48 21.36 -13.45
CA PHE A 12 -19.03 21.66 -13.44
C PHE A 12 -18.49 21.84 -14.87
N PRO A 13 -18.90 22.89 -15.61
CA PRO A 13 -18.65 23.03 -17.04
C PRO A 13 -17.17 23.22 -17.41
N ALA A 14 -16.36 23.74 -16.48
CA ALA A 14 -14.93 23.92 -16.68
C ALA A 14 -14.10 22.69 -16.27
N ALA A 15 -14.71 21.72 -15.58
CA ALA A 15 -14.00 20.55 -15.08
C ALA A 15 -14.04 19.41 -16.09
N ARG A 16 -13.01 18.57 -16.03
CA ARG A 16 -12.89 17.37 -16.85
C ARG A 16 -13.26 16.15 -16.02
N VAL A 17 -14.20 15.33 -16.51
CA VAL A 17 -14.46 14.01 -15.90
C VAL A 17 -13.28 13.07 -16.18
N THR A 18 -12.74 12.46 -15.14
CA THR A 18 -11.59 11.54 -15.22
C THR A 18 -12.00 10.09 -15.01
N SER A 19 -12.94 9.81 -14.11
CA SER A 19 -13.48 8.47 -13.90
C SER A 19 -14.90 8.48 -13.35
N VAL A 20 -15.57 7.34 -13.43
CA VAL A 20 -16.85 7.08 -12.77
C VAL A 20 -16.81 5.72 -12.06
N VAL A 21 -17.31 5.67 -10.83
CA VAL A 21 -17.44 4.44 -10.04
C VAL A 21 -18.93 4.12 -9.88
N LEU A 22 -19.31 2.89 -10.26
CA LEU A 22 -20.68 2.42 -10.14
C LEU A 22 -21.09 2.25 -8.66
N PRO A 23 -22.34 2.59 -8.31
CA PRO A 23 -22.83 2.49 -6.93
C PRO A 23 -22.84 1.03 -6.42
N GLU A 24 -22.70 0.88 -5.11
CA GLU A 24 -22.84 -0.40 -4.40
C GLU A 24 -24.32 -0.88 -4.36
N PRO A 25 -24.60 -2.20 -4.25
CA PRO A 25 -25.96 -2.74 -4.29
C PRO A 25 -26.83 -2.33 -3.10
N SER A 26 -26.21 -2.05 -1.96
CA SER A 26 -26.87 -1.67 -0.70
C SER A 26 -27.55 -0.30 -0.75
N GLY A 27 -27.53 0.36 -1.92
CA GLY A 27 -27.92 1.75 -2.09
C GLY A 27 -26.70 2.64 -2.03
N GLY A 28 -26.63 3.61 -2.93
CA GLY A 28 -25.48 4.51 -3.02
C GLY A 28 -25.60 5.50 -4.16
N SER A 29 -24.68 6.44 -4.17
CA SER A 29 -24.48 7.37 -5.28
C SER A 29 -23.47 6.82 -6.28
N THR A 30 -23.65 7.13 -7.56
CA THR A 30 -22.55 7.05 -8.52
C THR A 30 -21.55 8.15 -8.17
N GLU A 31 -20.29 7.78 -8.01
CA GLU A 31 -19.19 8.72 -7.77
C GLU A 31 -18.49 9.06 -9.08
N TRP A 32 -18.31 10.35 -9.34
CA TRP A 32 -17.60 10.88 -10.50
C TRP A 32 -16.35 11.59 -10.01
N ALA A 33 -15.19 11.20 -10.52
CA ALA A 33 -13.97 11.94 -10.29
C ALA A 33 -13.82 12.99 -11.39
N LEU A 34 -13.56 14.23 -10.97
CA LEU A 34 -13.35 15.38 -11.83
C LEU A 34 -11.98 15.99 -11.56
N ARG A 35 -11.34 16.49 -12.60
CA ARG A 35 -10.17 17.36 -12.51
C ARG A 35 -10.57 18.77 -12.92
N ILE A 36 -10.42 19.70 -11.99
CA ILE A 36 -10.70 21.13 -12.20
C ILE A 36 -9.48 21.77 -12.88
N PRO A 37 -9.63 22.86 -13.68
CA PRO A 37 -8.49 23.52 -14.34
C PRO A 37 -7.38 23.99 -13.39
N SER A 38 -7.69 24.23 -12.11
CA SER A 38 -6.70 24.52 -11.06
C SER A 38 -5.76 23.35 -10.76
N GLY A 39 -6.06 22.14 -11.25
CA GLY A 39 -5.36 20.90 -10.91
C GLY A 39 -6.01 20.13 -9.75
N GLU A 40 -6.98 20.71 -9.05
CA GLU A 40 -7.72 20.07 -7.96
C GLU A 40 -8.53 18.86 -8.47
N GLU A 41 -8.49 17.76 -7.72
CA GLU A 41 -9.39 16.62 -7.92
C GLU A 41 -10.61 16.69 -7.01
N ARG A 42 -11.79 16.41 -7.58
CA ARG A 42 -13.07 16.51 -6.91
C ARG A 42 -13.93 15.28 -7.15
N ALA A 43 -14.47 14.70 -6.10
CA ALA A 43 -15.50 13.67 -6.15
C ALA A 43 -16.88 14.34 -6.21
N VAL A 44 -17.72 13.94 -7.17
CA VAL A 44 -19.10 14.41 -7.34
C VAL A 44 -20.03 13.21 -7.25
N PHE A 45 -21.07 13.33 -6.42
CA PHE A 45 -21.98 12.23 -6.13
C PHE A 45 -23.31 12.47 -6.85
N THR A 46 -23.81 11.47 -7.56
CA THR A 46 -25.10 11.54 -8.27
C THR A 46 -26.00 10.36 -7.93
N THR A 47 -27.30 10.57 -7.98
CA THR A 47 -28.27 9.49 -7.81
C THR A 47 -28.34 8.62 -9.08
N PRO A 48 -28.39 7.29 -8.93
CA PRO A 48 -28.45 6.39 -10.08
C PRO A 48 -29.75 6.54 -10.92
N CYS A 49 -30.88 6.86 -10.28
CA CYS A 49 -32.22 6.82 -10.87
C CYS A 49 -32.63 8.10 -11.62
N ASP A 50 -32.42 9.27 -11.00
CA ASP A 50 -32.90 10.58 -11.48
C ASP A 50 -31.77 11.54 -11.88
N ALA A 51 -30.51 11.10 -11.85
CA ALA A 51 -29.34 11.87 -12.26
C ALA A 51 -29.09 13.17 -11.48
N ARG A 52 -29.67 13.30 -10.29
CA ARG A 52 -29.52 14.47 -9.43
C ARG A 52 -28.12 14.50 -8.81
N VAL A 53 -27.46 15.64 -8.90
CA VAL A 53 -26.21 15.91 -8.16
C VAL A 53 -26.54 16.09 -6.69
N LEU A 54 -25.99 15.21 -5.84
CA LEU A 54 -26.18 15.20 -4.39
C LEU A 54 -25.22 16.17 -3.68
N GLY A 55 -24.04 16.34 -4.25
CA GLY A 55 -22.99 17.19 -3.69
C GLY A 55 -21.63 16.86 -4.30
N SER A 56 -20.61 17.59 -3.86
CA SER A 56 -19.23 17.39 -4.26
C SER A 56 -18.27 17.65 -3.11
N LEU A 57 -17.16 16.93 -3.09
CA LEU A 57 -16.08 17.10 -2.11
C LEU A 57 -14.74 17.06 -2.85
N GLN A 58 -13.78 17.91 -2.45
CA GLN A 58 -12.41 17.74 -2.92
C GLN A 58 -11.90 16.36 -2.45
N SER A 59 -11.29 15.59 -3.36
CA SER A 59 -10.95 14.19 -3.12
C SER A 59 -10.03 14.00 -1.89
N ASP A 60 -9.17 14.98 -1.61
CA ASP A 60 -8.25 15.00 -0.47
C ASP A 60 -8.96 15.07 0.89
N PHE A 61 -10.21 15.56 0.92
CA PHE A 61 -11.01 15.67 2.14
C PHE A 61 -11.96 14.49 2.36
N CYS A 62 -11.99 13.50 1.47
CA CYS A 62 -12.68 12.25 1.73
C CYS A 62 -12.03 11.55 2.93
N LEU A 63 -12.82 11.09 3.90
CA LEU A 63 -12.32 10.50 5.15
C LEU A 63 -11.31 9.38 4.90
N MET A 64 -11.61 8.46 3.97
CA MET A 64 -10.71 7.35 3.65
C MET A 64 -9.42 7.82 2.97
N THR A 65 -9.47 8.87 2.14
CA THR A 65 -8.28 9.50 1.56
C THR A 65 -7.40 10.11 2.65
N ILE A 66 -7.99 10.80 3.62
CA ILE A 66 -7.25 11.35 4.77
C ILE A 66 -6.58 10.22 5.56
N VAL A 67 -7.32 9.16 5.88
CA VAL A 67 -6.81 8.01 6.63
C VAL A 67 -5.68 7.31 5.88
N SER A 68 -5.84 7.02 4.59
CA SER A 68 -4.79 6.39 3.77
C SER A 68 -3.56 7.28 3.65
N THR A 69 -3.76 8.59 3.49
CA THR A 69 -2.68 9.58 3.37
C THR A 69 -1.91 9.73 4.69
N ILE A 70 -2.57 9.70 5.84
CA ILE A 70 -1.87 9.64 7.13
C ILE A 70 -1.10 8.33 7.27
N TYR A 71 -1.72 7.20 6.95
CA TYR A 71 -1.13 5.87 7.12
C TYR A 71 0.09 5.65 6.21
N GLY A 72 0.00 6.02 4.94
CA GLY A 72 1.05 5.80 3.94
C GLY A 72 2.11 6.89 3.90
N GLN A 73 1.75 8.14 4.19
CA GLN A 73 2.66 9.28 3.96
C GLN A 73 2.59 10.38 5.04
N LEU A 74 1.91 10.19 6.17
CA LEU A 74 1.82 11.17 7.26
C LEU A 74 1.35 12.57 6.82
N MET A 75 0.64 12.68 5.69
CA MET A 75 0.31 13.95 5.01
C MET A 75 1.53 14.82 4.61
N LEU A 76 2.73 14.24 4.53
CA LEU A 76 3.98 14.93 4.18
C LEU A 76 4.44 14.64 2.74
N GLY A 77 3.55 14.11 1.89
CA GLY A 77 3.87 13.74 0.52
C GLY A 77 5.00 12.70 0.45
N ARG A 78 5.87 12.86 -0.55
CA ARG A 78 7.03 11.96 -0.79
C ARG A 78 7.96 11.84 0.43
N VAL A 79 8.12 12.90 1.22
CA VAL A 79 8.96 12.86 2.43
C VAL A 79 8.36 11.90 3.45
N GLY A 80 7.05 11.99 3.68
CA GLY A 80 6.38 11.11 4.62
C GLY A 80 6.30 9.67 4.15
N ASP A 81 6.05 9.43 2.87
CA ASP A 81 6.14 8.09 2.26
C ASP A 81 7.53 7.45 2.51
N THR A 82 8.61 8.22 2.26
CA THR A 82 9.97 7.76 2.54
C THR A 82 10.19 7.47 4.04
N LEU A 83 9.66 8.31 4.94
CA LEU A 83 9.77 8.11 6.38
C LEU A 83 9.02 6.86 6.86
N VAL A 84 7.81 6.64 6.35
CA VAL A 84 7.00 5.45 6.65
C VAL A 84 7.68 4.19 6.12
N GLU A 85 8.23 4.23 4.90
CA GLU A 85 8.99 3.10 4.33
C GLU A 85 10.21 2.76 5.20
N VAL A 86 11.02 3.76 5.56
CA VAL A 86 12.17 3.58 6.48
C VAL A 86 11.73 2.99 7.83
N ALA A 87 10.65 3.52 8.40
CA ALA A 87 10.09 3.02 9.66
C ALA A 87 9.64 1.55 9.55
N ALA A 88 8.96 1.18 8.45
CA ALA A 88 8.52 -0.18 8.19
C ALA A 88 9.71 -1.15 8.05
N CYS A 89 10.77 -0.74 7.34
CA CYS A 89 11.98 -1.55 7.18
C CYS A 89 12.70 -1.76 8.52
N TRP A 90 12.82 -0.71 9.34
CA TRP A 90 13.40 -0.84 10.69
C TRP A 90 12.51 -1.69 11.61
N ALA A 91 11.18 -1.55 11.53
CA ALA A 91 10.25 -2.39 12.27
C ALA A 91 10.44 -3.87 11.91
N PHE A 92 10.68 -4.19 10.63
CA PHE A 92 10.98 -5.55 10.19
C PHE A 92 12.29 -6.10 10.79
N VAL A 93 13.35 -5.29 10.85
CA VAL A 93 14.60 -5.66 11.54
C VAL A 93 14.36 -5.89 13.03
N LEU A 94 13.65 -4.97 13.71
CA LEU A 94 13.32 -5.09 15.13
C LEU A 94 12.48 -6.35 15.42
N LEU A 95 11.60 -6.71 14.49
CA LEU A 95 10.76 -7.89 14.57
C LEU A 95 11.59 -9.18 14.48
N ILE A 96 12.43 -9.33 13.45
CA ILE A 96 13.27 -10.53 13.29
C ILE A 96 14.27 -10.64 14.43
N THR A 97 14.93 -9.55 14.78
CA THR A 97 15.91 -9.54 15.88
C THR A 97 15.23 -9.75 17.23
N GLY A 98 14.03 -9.23 17.45
CA GLY A 98 13.21 -9.47 18.65
C GLY A 98 12.84 -10.94 18.81
N VAL A 99 12.40 -11.61 17.74
CA VAL A 99 12.13 -13.05 17.73
C VAL A 99 13.41 -13.83 18.05
N TYR A 100 14.53 -13.49 17.41
CA TYR A 100 15.82 -14.14 17.68
C TYR A 100 16.28 -13.97 19.14
N LEU A 101 16.08 -12.79 19.73
CA LEU A 101 16.48 -12.50 21.12
C LEU A 101 15.54 -13.16 22.14
N TRP A 102 14.26 -13.29 21.82
CA TRP A 102 13.28 -13.97 22.69
C TRP A 102 13.36 -15.50 22.62
N TRP A 103 13.92 -16.04 21.54
CA TRP A 103 14.00 -17.47 21.31
C TRP A 103 14.71 -18.19 22.48
N PRO A 104 14.13 -19.27 23.03
CA PRO A 104 14.66 -19.93 24.21
C PRO A 104 15.99 -20.61 23.88
N ARG A 105 17.04 -20.27 24.66
CA ARG A 105 18.37 -20.90 24.55
C ARG A 105 18.62 -21.96 25.61
N GLN A 106 18.05 -21.77 26.80
CA GLN A 106 18.30 -22.61 27.99
C GLN A 106 17.02 -22.85 28.82
N ALA A 107 15.86 -22.31 28.40
CA ALA A 107 14.60 -22.39 29.14
C ALA A 107 13.55 -23.25 28.40
N GLY A 108 12.55 -23.74 29.13
CA GLY A 108 11.43 -24.49 28.56
C GLY A 108 10.50 -23.62 27.70
N LEU A 109 9.97 -24.22 26.62
CA LEU A 109 9.14 -23.56 25.59
C LEU A 109 7.90 -22.82 26.13
N LEU A 110 7.31 -23.31 27.23
CA LEU A 110 6.08 -22.74 27.81
C LEU A 110 6.25 -21.28 28.25
N GLY A 111 7.41 -20.92 28.83
CA GLY A 111 7.68 -19.54 29.28
C GLY A 111 7.98 -18.56 28.14
N THR A 112 8.16 -19.07 26.92
CA THR A 112 8.35 -18.28 25.69
C THR A 112 7.01 -18.03 24.99
N LEU A 113 6.08 -18.98 25.07
CA LEU A 113 4.82 -18.96 24.32
C LEU A 113 3.62 -18.40 25.10
N VAL A 114 3.67 -18.47 26.44
CA VAL A 114 2.55 -18.06 27.30
C VAL A 114 3.04 -17.05 28.34
N PRO A 115 2.36 -15.89 28.50
CA PRO A 115 2.76 -14.90 29.48
C PRO A 115 2.49 -15.40 30.90
N ARG A 116 3.48 -15.30 31.80
CA ARG A 116 3.32 -15.72 33.20
C ARG A 116 2.75 -14.57 34.04
N LEU A 117 1.43 -14.49 34.08
CA LEU A 117 0.69 -13.41 34.77
C LEU A 117 0.84 -13.42 36.30
N SER A 118 1.35 -14.52 36.88
CA SER A 118 1.66 -14.60 38.32
C SER A 118 2.93 -13.84 38.71
N LEU A 119 3.80 -13.49 37.76
CA LEU A 119 4.99 -12.70 38.01
C LEU A 119 4.63 -11.26 38.39
N LYS A 120 5.53 -10.56 39.09
CA LYS A 120 5.36 -9.14 39.47
C LYS A 120 6.55 -8.31 39.03
N GLY A 121 6.33 -7.02 38.82
CA GLY A 121 7.38 -6.07 38.46
C GLY A 121 8.00 -6.35 37.08
N ARG A 122 9.33 -6.22 36.99
CA ARG A 122 10.07 -6.28 35.71
C ARG A 122 9.87 -7.59 34.91
N PRO A 123 9.88 -8.79 35.52
CA PRO A 123 9.61 -10.03 34.79
C PRO A 123 8.22 -10.08 34.14
N LEU A 124 7.18 -9.54 34.80
CA LEU A 124 5.83 -9.47 34.23
C LEU A 124 5.79 -8.57 32.99
N TRP A 125 6.33 -7.35 33.08
CA TRP A 125 6.38 -6.42 31.95
C TRP A 125 7.16 -6.98 30.76
N ARG A 126 8.22 -7.75 31.03
CA ARG A 126 8.97 -8.46 30.00
C ARG A 126 8.10 -9.50 29.29
N ASP A 127 7.36 -10.32 30.04
CA ASP A 127 6.50 -11.35 29.47
C ASP A 127 5.31 -10.73 28.70
N LEU A 128 4.71 -9.65 29.21
CA LEU A 128 3.63 -8.90 28.55
C LEU A 128 4.07 -8.18 27.28
N HIS A 129 5.37 -7.90 27.13
CA HIS A 129 5.91 -7.35 25.89
C HIS A 129 6.29 -8.46 24.92
N ALA A 130 7.12 -9.39 25.37
CA ALA A 130 7.81 -10.32 24.48
C ALA A 130 6.93 -11.46 23.98
N VAL A 131 6.00 -11.98 24.80
CA VAL A 131 5.11 -13.06 24.35
C VAL A 131 4.10 -12.55 23.32
N PRO A 132 3.39 -11.44 23.54
CA PRO A 132 2.56 -10.85 22.49
C PRO A 132 3.36 -10.46 21.24
N ALA A 133 4.55 -9.88 21.40
CA ALA A 133 5.41 -9.54 20.26
C ALA A 133 5.83 -10.76 19.45
N PHE A 134 6.13 -11.88 20.10
CA PHE A 134 6.48 -13.12 19.42
C PHE A 134 5.34 -13.63 18.52
N TRP A 135 4.12 -13.67 19.03
CA TRP A 135 2.96 -14.08 18.23
C TRP A 135 2.61 -13.05 17.15
N ASN A 136 2.68 -11.76 17.50
CA ASN A 136 2.36 -10.67 16.58
C ASN A 136 3.41 -10.51 15.46
N ALA A 137 4.62 -11.03 15.64
CA ALA A 137 5.69 -10.94 14.66
C ALA A 137 5.31 -11.55 13.30
N ILE A 138 4.57 -12.67 13.28
CA ILE A 138 4.14 -13.29 12.02
C ILE A 138 3.18 -12.36 11.27
N PHE A 139 2.20 -11.80 11.98
CA PHE A 139 1.18 -10.95 11.39
C PHE A 139 1.73 -9.58 10.97
N VAL A 140 2.50 -8.91 11.82
CA VAL A 140 3.15 -7.64 11.49
C VAL A 140 4.18 -7.84 10.38
N GLY A 141 4.93 -8.94 10.39
CA GLY A 141 5.85 -9.29 9.32
C GLY A 141 5.12 -9.44 7.98
N PHE A 142 3.98 -10.14 7.97
CA PHE A 142 3.11 -10.23 6.80
C PHE A 142 2.60 -8.84 6.35
N LEU A 143 2.11 -8.01 7.28
CA LEU A 143 1.61 -6.67 6.94
C LEU A 143 2.71 -5.77 6.35
N ILE A 144 3.92 -5.78 6.90
CA ILE A 144 5.05 -5.04 6.34
C ILE A 144 5.35 -5.53 4.91
N LEU A 145 5.52 -6.85 4.73
CA LEU A 145 5.87 -7.42 3.42
C LEU A 145 4.78 -7.22 2.37
N SER A 146 3.51 -7.24 2.75
CA SER A 146 2.37 -6.99 1.85
C SER A 146 2.12 -5.50 1.58
N GLY A 147 2.56 -4.60 2.46
CA GLY A 147 2.47 -3.15 2.27
C GLY A 147 3.63 -2.56 1.47
N LEU A 148 4.83 -3.14 1.55
CA LEU A 148 6.02 -2.66 0.83
C LEU A 148 5.86 -2.50 -0.69
N PRO A 149 5.11 -3.34 -1.42
CA PRO A 149 4.83 -3.10 -2.84
C PRO A 149 4.17 -1.74 -3.15
N TRP A 150 3.57 -1.08 -2.16
CA TRP A 150 2.90 0.23 -2.31
C TRP A 150 3.80 1.40 -1.94
N ALA A 151 4.89 1.14 -1.24
CA ALA A 151 5.84 2.16 -0.83
C ALA A 151 6.48 2.83 -2.06
N GLY A 152 6.71 4.14 -2.00
CA GLY A 152 7.17 4.90 -3.15
C GLY A 152 8.49 4.41 -3.73
N PHE A 153 9.47 4.05 -2.90
CA PHE A 153 10.76 3.57 -3.41
C PHE A 153 10.74 2.06 -3.66
N TRP A 154 10.44 1.25 -2.63
CA TRP A 154 10.53 -0.21 -2.75
C TRP A 154 9.52 -0.79 -3.75
N GLY A 155 8.29 -0.25 -3.78
CA GLY A 155 7.25 -0.66 -4.73
C GLY A 155 7.65 -0.43 -6.19
N GLU A 156 8.26 0.71 -6.49
CA GLU A 156 8.80 0.98 -7.83
C GLU A 156 9.92 0.01 -8.23
N GLN A 157 10.83 -0.31 -7.30
CA GLN A 157 11.91 -1.27 -7.58
C GLN A 157 11.35 -2.69 -7.80
N LEU A 158 10.36 -3.10 -7.00
CA LEU A 158 9.68 -4.39 -7.18
C LEU A 158 9.00 -4.45 -8.55
N ALA A 159 8.32 -3.37 -8.95
CA ALA A 159 7.68 -3.29 -10.27
C ALA A 159 8.72 -3.41 -11.41
N LYS A 160 9.88 -2.73 -11.30
CA LYS A 160 10.99 -2.84 -12.27
C LYS A 160 11.57 -4.25 -12.33
N LEU A 161 11.72 -4.93 -11.19
CA LEU A 161 12.18 -6.32 -11.16
C LEU A 161 11.18 -7.28 -11.84
N GLY A 162 9.88 -6.96 -11.76
CA GLY A 162 8.82 -7.68 -12.44
C GLY A 162 8.93 -7.64 -13.97
N THR A 163 9.56 -6.62 -14.55
CA THR A 163 9.75 -6.48 -16.01
C THR A 163 10.92 -7.30 -16.54
N VAL A 164 11.94 -7.56 -15.72
CA VAL A 164 13.21 -8.16 -16.17
C VAL A 164 13.42 -9.62 -15.77
N SER A 165 12.75 -10.12 -14.72
CA SER A 165 13.23 -11.33 -14.04
C SER A 165 12.78 -12.68 -14.62
N HIS A 166 11.82 -12.76 -15.55
CA HIS A 166 11.25 -14.02 -16.10
C HIS A 166 10.71 -15.05 -15.06
N MET A 167 10.95 -14.88 -13.76
CA MET A 167 10.29 -15.61 -12.65
C MET A 167 8.82 -15.21 -12.51
N THR A 168 8.45 -14.08 -13.12
CA THR A 168 7.13 -13.72 -13.56
C THR A 168 7.01 -14.12 -15.03
N THR A 169 6.13 -15.08 -15.36
CA THR A 169 5.71 -15.37 -16.75
C THR A 169 5.46 -14.04 -17.50
N PRO A 170 5.65 -13.95 -18.84
CA PRO A 170 5.24 -12.78 -19.62
C PRO A 170 3.75 -12.51 -19.41
N SER A 171 3.48 -11.80 -18.33
CA SER A 171 2.16 -11.41 -17.90
C SER A 171 2.06 -9.97 -18.36
N PRO A 172 0.94 -9.59 -19.01
CA PRO A 172 0.65 -8.23 -19.47
C PRO A 172 0.94 -7.07 -18.47
N ASN A 173 1.20 -7.39 -17.21
CA ASN A 173 1.37 -6.49 -16.07
C ASN A 173 2.74 -5.78 -16.02
N PHE A 174 3.76 -6.31 -16.71
CA PHE A 174 5.11 -5.74 -16.73
C PHE A 174 5.69 -5.55 -18.14
N SER A 175 4.98 -6.05 -19.15
CA SER A 175 5.21 -5.80 -20.57
C SER A 175 3.86 -5.88 -21.23
N ALA A 176 3.48 -4.88 -22.04
CA ALA A 176 2.22 -4.92 -22.77
C ALA A 176 2.10 -6.28 -23.50
N PRO A 177 0.95 -6.97 -23.45
CA PRO A 177 0.80 -8.26 -24.08
C PRO A 177 1.10 -8.13 -25.58
N PRO A 178 1.53 -9.22 -26.25
CA PRO A 178 1.90 -9.20 -27.66
C PRO A 178 0.83 -8.58 -28.56
N SER A 179 -0.45 -8.72 -28.21
CA SER A 179 -1.56 -8.13 -28.96
C SER A 179 -1.56 -6.59 -28.93
N LEU A 180 -1.16 -5.96 -27.82
CA LEU A 180 -1.05 -4.50 -27.70
C LEU A 180 0.23 -3.95 -28.35
N ALA A 181 1.35 -4.67 -28.21
CA ALA A 181 2.59 -4.33 -28.92
C ALA A 181 2.43 -4.46 -30.45
N ALA A 182 1.71 -5.48 -30.92
CA ALA A 182 1.39 -5.67 -32.35
C ALA A 182 0.51 -4.55 -32.93
N LEU A 183 -0.11 -3.72 -32.07
CA LEU A 183 -0.93 -2.57 -32.45
C LEU A 183 -0.19 -1.25 -32.33
N GLY A 184 1.13 -1.24 -32.07
CA GLY A 184 1.92 -0.02 -31.92
C GLY A 184 1.53 0.81 -30.69
N ALA A 185 0.97 0.17 -29.65
CA ALA A 185 0.54 0.84 -28.44
C ALA A 185 1.74 1.19 -27.55
N GLU A 186 2.04 2.49 -27.43
CA GLU A 186 3.17 2.96 -26.62
C GLU A 186 2.80 3.14 -25.13
N PRO A 187 3.74 2.89 -24.20
CA PRO A 187 3.58 3.13 -22.77
C PRO A 187 3.32 4.62 -22.41
N ALA A 188 2.14 4.97 -21.87
CA ALA A 188 1.87 6.29 -21.29
C ALA A 188 2.48 6.51 -19.88
N GLY A 189 3.19 7.62 -19.68
CA GLY A 189 3.83 8.04 -18.41
C GLY A 189 2.91 8.70 -17.38
N GLY A 190 1.76 8.09 -17.07
CA GLY A 190 0.85 8.56 -16.02
C GLY A 190 1.01 7.73 -14.75
N HIS A 191 1.48 8.32 -13.65
CA HIS A 191 1.45 7.65 -12.35
C HIS A 191 0.03 7.75 -11.77
N ALA A 192 -0.62 6.61 -11.52
CA ALA A 192 -1.75 6.57 -10.62
C ALA A 192 -1.25 6.90 -9.20
N HIS A 193 -2.05 7.63 -8.42
CA HIS A 193 -1.75 7.90 -7.02
C HIS A 193 -1.51 6.58 -6.27
N HIS A 194 -0.51 6.57 -5.38
CA HIS A 194 -0.13 5.39 -4.59
C HIS A 194 -1.29 4.83 -3.73
N ASP A 195 -2.35 5.61 -3.52
CA ASP A 195 -3.45 5.28 -2.61
C ASP A 195 -4.72 4.73 -3.31
N ASP A 196 -4.77 4.64 -4.64
CA ASP A 196 -6.03 4.29 -5.34
C ASP A 196 -6.32 2.78 -5.36
N THR A 197 -6.98 2.27 -4.32
CA THR A 197 -7.33 0.84 -4.19
C THR A 197 -8.37 0.34 -5.20
N THR A 198 -8.90 1.21 -6.07
CA THR A 198 -9.85 0.81 -7.12
C THR A 198 -9.17 0.30 -8.39
N ILE A 199 -7.83 0.32 -8.43
CA ILE A 199 -7.01 -0.24 -9.50
C ILE A 199 -6.06 -1.27 -8.89
N PRO A 200 -6.02 -2.53 -9.38
CA PRO A 200 -5.05 -3.53 -8.95
C PRO A 200 -3.61 -3.02 -9.09
N TRP A 201 -2.78 -3.27 -8.08
CA TRP A 201 -1.33 -3.01 -8.12
C TRP A 201 -0.68 -3.56 -9.39
N ALA A 202 -1.05 -4.78 -9.78
CA ALA A 202 -0.51 -5.47 -10.93
C ALA A 202 -0.81 -4.76 -12.26
N VAL A 203 -1.80 -3.88 -12.30
CA VAL A 203 -2.15 -3.07 -13.47
C VAL A 203 -1.75 -1.60 -13.29
N ARG A 204 -1.58 -1.14 -12.06
CA ARG A 204 -1.26 0.24 -11.72
C ARG A 204 0.11 0.69 -12.21
N HIS A 205 1.10 -0.18 -12.12
CA HIS A 205 2.47 0.10 -12.59
C HIS A 205 2.64 -0.15 -14.09
N ALA A 206 1.62 -0.71 -14.74
CA ALA A 206 1.58 -0.81 -16.19
C ALA A 206 1.15 0.53 -16.78
N THR A 207 1.85 0.95 -17.82
CA THR A 207 1.47 2.11 -18.61
C THR A 207 0.16 1.85 -19.34
N VAL A 208 -0.80 2.78 -19.26
CA VAL A 208 -2.04 2.67 -20.03
C VAL A 208 -1.69 2.73 -21.52
N PRO A 209 -2.09 1.75 -22.33
CA PRO A 209 -1.71 1.73 -23.74
C PRO A 209 -2.46 2.81 -24.54
N TYR A 210 -1.83 3.27 -25.62
CA TYR A 210 -2.44 4.07 -26.66
C TYR A 210 -2.89 3.21 -27.85
N ALA A 211 -4.02 3.51 -28.45
CA ALA A 211 -4.42 2.98 -29.73
C ALA A 211 -3.68 3.71 -30.88
N SER A 212 -3.25 2.96 -31.89
CA SER A 212 -2.69 3.53 -33.13
C SER A 212 -3.78 4.07 -34.06
N GLY A 213 -3.53 5.24 -34.66
CA GLY A 213 -4.35 5.85 -35.72
C GLY A 213 -5.06 7.16 -35.32
N THR A 214 -5.43 7.97 -36.32
CA THR A 214 -6.20 9.20 -36.13
C THR A 214 -7.62 8.87 -35.71
N ALA A 215 -7.95 9.28 -34.49
CA ALA A 215 -9.26 9.04 -33.93
C ALA A 215 -10.33 9.90 -34.62
N GLY A 216 -11.44 9.27 -34.98
CA GLY A 216 -12.68 9.97 -35.29
C GLY A 216 -13.39 10.39 -34.00
N ASN A 217 -14.70 10.66 -34.08
CA ASN A 217 -15.52 10.81 -32.88
C ASN A 217 -15.47 9.51 -32.07
N GLY A 218 -14.73 9.52 -30.96
CA GLY A 218 -14.60 8.37 -30.07
C GLY A 218 -15.93 7.94 -29.45
N ILE A 219 -16.02 6.66 -29.10
CA ILE A 219 -17.17 6.08 -28.41
C ILE A 219 -17.42 6.81 -27.08
N LYS A 220 -18.70 6.93 -26.73
CA LYS A 220 -19.13 7.55 -25.48
C LYS A 220 -19.35 6.50 -24.39
N LEU A 221 -19.42 6.94 -23.13
CA LEU A 221 -19.65 6.10 -21.96
C LEU A 221 -20.77 5.04 -22.14
N PRO A 222 -21.95 5.35 -22.73
CA PRO A 222 -22.99 4.34 -22.92
C PRO A 222 -22.55 3.12 -23.76
N ARG A 223 -21.71 3.33 -24.77
CA ARG A 223 -21.16 2.24 -25.58
C ARG A 223 -20.15 1.41 -24.78
N VAL A 224 -19.29 2.06 -23.99
CA VAL A 224 -18.34 1.39 -23.09
C VAL A 224 -19.07 0.54 -22.05
N MET A 225 -20.15 1.04 -21.48
CA MET A 225 -20.99 0.28 -20.56
C MET A 225 -21.69 -0.90 -21.23
N GLN A 226 -22.06 -0.79 -22.52
CA GLN A 226 -22.59 -1.90 -23.28
C GLN A 226 -21.53 -3.00 -23.44
N VAL A 227 -20.27 -2.63 -23.73
CA VAL A 227 -19.15 -3.57 -23.76
C VAL A 227 -18.96 -4.22 -22.38
N ALA A 228 -18.97 -3.43 -21.31
CA ALA A 228 -18.90 -3.96 -19.94
C ALA A 228 -20.01 -4.98 -19.66
N ARG A 229 -21.24 -4.74 -20.12
CA ARG A 229 -22.37 -5.66 -19.96
C ARG A 229 -22.18 -6.94 -20.77
N GLN A 230 -21.69 -6.84 -22.01
CA GLN A 230 -21.40 -8.00 -22.85
C GLN A 230 -20.29 -8.88 -22.25
N GLN A 231 -19.39 -8.28 -21.49
CA GLN A 231 -18.29 -8.96 -20.81
C GLN A 231 -18.63 -9.39 -19.37
N ASP A 232 -19.89 -9.25 -18.92
CA ASP A 232 -20.31 -9.55 -17.53
C ASP A 232 -19.50 -8.78 -16.46
N LEU A 233 -19.15 -7.53 -16.75
CA LEU A 233 -18.37 -6.67 -15.85
C LEU A 233 -19.18 -5.52 -15.26
N MET A 234 -20.48 -5.42 -15.56
CA MET A 234 -21.39 -4.44 -14.95
C MET A 234 -21.70 -4.79 -13.50
N LYS A 235 -20.67 -4.70 -12.65
CA LYS A 235 -20.67 -5.06 -11.24
C LYS A 235 -20.58 -3.81 -10.37
N PRO A 236 -21.06 -3.87 -9.12
CA PRO A 236 -20.92 -2.76 -8.17
C PRO A 236 -19.46 -2.45 -7.90
N GLY A 237 -19.15 -1.17 -7.69
CA GLY A 237 -17.78 -0.70 -7.51
C GLY A 237 -16.91 -0.75 -8.78
N LEU A 238 -17.48 -1.07 -9.95
CA LEU A 238 -16.75 -0.95 -11.22
C LEU A 238 -16.34 0.50 -11.44
N LYS A 239 -15.02 0.72 -11.59
CA LYS A 239 -14.46 1.99 -12.02
C LYS A 239 -14.26 2.00 -13.52
N ILE A 240 -14.67 3.08 -14.17
CA ILE A 240 -14.45 3.33 -15.60
C ILE A 240 -13.65 4.63 -15.71
N ASP A 241 -12.40 4.53 -16.14
CA ASP A 241 -11.54 5.67 -16.41
C ASP A 241 -11.76 6.18 -17.83
N PHE A 242 -11.94 7.50 -17.95
CA PHE A 242 -12.08 8.17 -19.23
C PHE A 242 -10.71 8.38 -19.85
N PRO A 243 -10.57 8.20 -21.18
CA PRO A 243 -9.31 8.44 -21.85
C PRO A 243 -8.93 9.92 -21.82
N LEU A 244 -7.63 10.18 -21.69
CA LEU A 244 -7.04 11.52 -21.61
C LEU A 244 -7.12 12.27 -22.95
N ASP A 245 -7.14 11.53 -24.03
CA ASP A 245 -7.26 12.01 -25.41
C ASP A 245 -8.01 10.94 -26.22
N GLN A 246 -8.00 11.06 -27.55
CA GLN A 246 -8.72 10.13 -28.41
C GLN A 246 -7.92 8.85 -28.75
N THR A 247 -6.65 8.77 -28.33
CA THR A 247 -5.79 7.62 -28.58
C THR A 247 -5.71 6.73 -27.34
N GLN A 248 -5.86 7.26 -26.11
CA GLN A 248 -5.80 6.44 -24.90
C GLN A 248 -6.98 5.45 -24.84
N LEU A 249 -6.71 4.22 -24.37
CA LEU A 249 -7.74 3.21 -24.16
C LEU A 249 -8.63 3.58 -22.95
N TRP A 250 -9.91 3.23 -23.03
CA TRP A 250 -10.79 3.21 -21.86
C TRP A 250 -10.35 2.08 -20.93
N ARG A 251 -10.27 2.33 -19.63
CA ARG A 251 -9.97 1.30 -18.63
C ARG A 251 -11.18 1.05 -17.75
N LEU A 252 -11.59 -0.20 -17.64
CA LEU A 252 -12.65 -0.65 -16.74
C LEU A 252 -12.00 -1.54 -15.70
N SER A 253 -11.96 -1.11 -14.44
CA SER A 253 -11.32 -1.85 -13.35
C SER A 253 -12.32 -2.21 -12.27
N TRP A 254 -12.39 -3.50 -11.93
CA TRP A 254 -13.26 -4.03 -10.89
C TRP A 254 -12.41 -4.69 -9.81
N VAL A 255 -12.44 -4.13 -8.60
CA VAL A 255 -11.67 -4.58 -7.43
C VAL A 255 -12.62 -4.93 -6.27
N PRO A 256 -13.16 -6.16 -6.27
CA PRO A 256 -13.97 -6.66 -5.16
C PRO A 256 -13.10 -7.03 -3.95
N ASP A 257 -13.74 -7.53 -2.89
CA ASP A 257 -13.04 -7.87 -1.63
C ASP A 257 -12.02 -9.00 -1.77
N ARG A 258 -12.20 -9.90 -2.73
CA ARG A 258 -11.31 -11.02 -3.00
C ARG A 258 -10.42 -10.73 -4.19
N ALA A 259 -9.11 -10.85 -4.00
CA ALA A 259 -8.12 -10.62 -5.06
C ALA A 259 -8.39 -11.48 -6.31
N GLN A 260 -8.85 -12.73 -6.12
CA GLN A 260 -9.09 -13.70 -7.18
C GLN A 260 -10.18 -13.29 -8.16
N GLU A 261 -11.03 -12.36 -7.77
CA GLU A 261 -12.17 -11.90 -8.58
C GLU A 261 -11.83 -10.62 -9.35
N GLN A 262 -10.68 -10.00 -9.08
CA GLN A 262 -10.26 -8.78 -9.77
C GLN A 262 -10.22 -8.98 -11.29
N ARG A 263 -10.70 -7.96 -12.01
CA ARG A 263 -10.68 -7.94 -13.47
C ARG A 263 -10.54 -6.52 -14.00
N THR A 264 -9.66 -6.34 -14.97
CA THR A 264 -9.47 -5.08 -15.68
C THR A 264 -9.60 -5.28 -17.18
N LEU A 265 -10.43 -4.48 -17.85
CA LEU A 265 -10.55 -4.45 -19.31
C LEU A 265 -9.98 -3.17 -19.87
N TYR A 266 -9.35 -3.27 -21.03
CA TYR A 266 -9.00 -2.12 -21.86
C TYR A 266 -9.82 -2.16 -23.14
N VAL A 267 -10.50 -1.05 -23.44
CA VAL A 267 -11.44 -0.93 -24.54
C VAL A 267 -10.98 0.18 -25.49
N HIS A 268 -10.99 -0.12 -26.78
CA HIS A 268 -10.56 0.79 -27.83
C HIS A 268 -11.51 1.99 -27.95
N PRO A 269 -10.98 3.23 -28.05
CA PRO A 269 -11.79 4.44 -28.00
C PRO A 269 -12.62 4.68 -29.26
N ARG A 270 -12.41 3.96 -30.37
CA ARG A 270 -13.11 4.21 -31.65
C ARG A 270 -14.32 3.33 -31.91
N ASP A 271 -14.18 2.03 -31.67
CA ASP A 271 -15.16 0.98 -32.05
C ASP A 271 -15.68 0.19 -30.84
N GLY A 272 -15.04 0.35 -29.68
CA GLY A 272 -15.38 -0.39 -28.46
C GLY A 272 -14.85 -1.82 -28.47
N GLN A 273 -13.87 -2.14 -29.32
CA GLN A 273 -13.22 -3.45 -29.28
C GLN A 273 -12.51 -3.65 -27.94
N VAL A 274 -12.67 -4.83 -27.33
CA VAL A 274 -11.90 -5.20 -26.14
C VAL A 274 -10.49 -5.56 -26.59
N MET A 275 -9.53 -4.72 -26.21
CA MET A 275 -8.12 -4.87 -26.58
C MET A 275 -7.40 -5.81 -25.62
N GLN A 276 -7.82 -5.80 -24.36
CA GLN A 276 -7.22 -6.59 -23.32
C GLN A 276 -8.22 -6.90 -22.22
N ASP A 277 -8.15 -8.13 -21.71
CA ASP A 277 -8.96 -8.62 -20.61
C ASP A 277 -8.06 -9.30 -19.58
N LEU A 278 -7.88 -8.66 -18.44
CA LEU A 278 -6.97 -9.02 -17.36
C LEU A 278 -7.75 -9.45 -16.13
N SER A 279 -8.05 -10.73 -16.05
CA SER A 279 -8.53 -11.39 -14.84
C SER A 279 -7.36 -11.90 -13.98
N PHE A 280 -7.60 -12.12 -12.69
CA PHE A 280 -6.58 -12.57 -11.74
C PHE A 280 -5.81 -13.82 -12.18
N ASP A 281 -6.45 -14.77 -12.88
CA ASP A 281 -5.81 -15.98 -13.40
C ASP A 281 -4.70 -15.69 -14.42
N LYS A 282 -4.79 -14.55 -15.13
CA LYS A 282 -3.80 -14.07 -16.12
C LYS A 282 -2.66 -13.27 -15.50
N TYR A 283 -2.73 -12.95 -14.20
CA TYR A 283 -1.63 -12.30 -13.50
C TYR A 283 -0.45 -13.25 -13.32
N SER A 284 0.76 -12.69 -13.33
CA SER A 284 1.98 -13.41 -12.95
C SER A 284 1.89 -13.92 -11.51
N ALA A 285 2.74 -14.89 -11.14
CA ALA A 285 2.80 -15.38 -9.77
C ALA A 285 3.06 -14.25 -8.75
N LEU A 286 3.94 -13.30 -9.09
CA LEU A 286 4.19 -12.11 -8.28
C LEU A 286 2.94 -11.21 -8.19
N GLY A 287 2.28 -10.94 -9.31
CA GLY A 287 1.04 -10.14 -9.32
C GLY A 287 -0.04 -10.78 -8.45
N LYS A 288 -0.25 -12.10 -8.56
CA LYS A 288 -1.18 -12.85 -7.70
C LYS A 288 -0.81 -12.75 -6.22
N ALA A 289 0.46 -12.90 -5.90
CA ALA A 289 0.95 -12.83 -4.52
C ALA A 289 0.77 -11.43 -3.92
N VAL A 290 1.09 -10.37 -4.68
CA VAL A 290 0.90 -8.99 -4.25
C VAL A 290 -0.58 -8.67 -4.07
N GLU A 291 -1.44 -8.94 -5.06
CA GLU A 291 -2.88 -8.64 -4.94
C GLU A 291 -3.54 -9.38 -3.77
N PHE A 292 -3.21 -10.67 -3.60
CA PHE A 292 -3.68 -11.44 -2.45
C PHE A 292 -3.17 -10.84 -1.13
N GLY A 293 -1.89 -10.46 -1.09
CA GLY A 293 -1.27 -9.79 0.05
C GLY A 293 -1.99 -8.49 0.40
N VAL A 294 -2.27 -7.65 -0.60
CA VAL A 294 -2.94 -6.35 -0.45
C VAL A 294 -4.35 -6.53 0.09
N MET A 295 -5.17 -7.38 -0.55
CA MET A 295 -6.55 -7.60 -0.08
C MET A 295 -6.58 -8.17 1.33
N THR A 296 -5.57 -8.96 1.71
CA THR A 296 -5.41 -9.43 3.10
C THR A 296 -4.98 -8.30 4.02
N HIS A 297 -4.00 -7.49 3.63
CA HIS A 297 -3.47 -6.35 4.39
C HIS A 297 -4.55 -5.33 4.76
N VAL A 298 -5.40 -4.98 3.80
CA VAL A 298 -6.48 -3.98 4.02
C VAL A 298 -7.73 -4.58 4.67
N GLY A 299 -7.71 -5.86 5.07
CA GLY A 299 -8.82 -6.46 5.80
C GLY A 299 -9.98 -6.96 4.94
N ARG A 300 -9.84 -7.10 3.61
CA ARG A 300 -10.94 -7.45 2.69
C ARG A 300 -11.01 -8.93 2.30
N GLN A 301 -9.86 -9.58 2.11
CA GLN A 301 -9.76 -10.93 1.50
C GLN A 301 -10.64 -12.01 2.16
N PHE A 302 -10.75 -12.01 3.49
CA PHE A 302 -11.55 -12.96 4.26
C PHE A 302 -12.72 -12.31 5.02
N GLY A 303 -13.16 -11.12 4.58
CA GLY A 303 -14.25 -10.36 5.19
C GLY A 303 -14.00 -10.07 6.67
N LEU A 304 -15.04 -10.24 7.50
CA LEU A 304 -15.03 -9.87 8.91
C LEU A 304 -13.90 -10.54 9.71
N ILE A 305 -13.58 -11.81 9.44
CA ILE A 305 -12.49 -12.50 10.16
C ILE A 305 -11.16 -11.80 9.92
N ASN A 306 -10.90 -11.37 8.68
CA ASN A 306 -9.70 -10.63 8.34
C ASN A 306 -9.64 -9.31 9.13
N GLN A 307 -10.74 -8.55 9.15
CA GLN A 307 -10.84 -7.29 9.89
C GLN A 307 -10.61 -7.48 11.39
N LEU A 308 -11.18 -8.53 11.99
CA LEU A 308 -10.98 -8.83 13.41
C LEU A 308 -9.52 -9.19 13.71
N ILE A 309 -8.86 -9.94 12.83
CA ILE A 309 -7.42 -10.23 12.96
C ILE A 309 -6.61 -8.93 12.85
N CYS A 310 -6.88 -8.06 11.87
CA CYS A 310 -6.22 -6.76 11.76
C CYS A 310 -6.40 -5.91 13.02
N VAL A 311 -7.61 -5.84 13.58
CA VAL A 311 -7.87 -5.13 14.85
C VAL A 311 -7.07 -5.73 15.99
N LEU A 312 -7.03 -7.05 16.12
CA LEU A 312 -6.23 -7.73 17.13
C LEU A 312 -4.74 -7.39 16.99
N VAL A 313 -4.19 -7.45 15.77
CA VAL A 313 -2.79 -7.09 15.47
C VAL A 313 -2.49 -5.64 15.84
N CYS A 314 -3.41 -4.71 15.58
CA CYS A 314 -3.29 -3.31 15.99
C CYS A 314 -3.25 -3.18 17.52
N LEU A 315 -4.17 -3.83 18.24
CA LEU A 315 -4.22 -3.81 19.70
C LEU A 315 -2.96 -4.43 20.33
N LEU A 316 -2.45 -5.52 19.77
CA LEU A 316 -1.19 -6.13 20.21
C LEU A 316 0.00 -5.21 19.95
N THR A 317 0.04 -4.53 18.80
CA THR A 317 1.10 -3.55 18.50
C THR A 317 1.08 -2.38 19.50
N VAL A 318 -0.10 -1.86 19.84
CA VAL A 318 -0.25 -0.84 20.89
C VAL A 318 0.23 -1.36 22.25
N LEU A 319 -0.16 -2.59 22.62
CA LEU A 319 0.30 -3.22 23.86
C LEU A 319 1.83 -3.33 23.91
N ILE A 320 2.46 -3.78 22.82
CA ILE A 320 3.93 -3.94 22.74
C ILE A 320 4.61 -2.58 22.81
N ALA A 321 4.09 -1.54 22.15
CA ALA A 321 4.61 -0.19 22.23
C ALA A 321 4.53 0.37 23.66
N VAL A 322 3.38 0.25 24.32
CA VAL A 322 3.17 0.71 25.70
C VAL A 322 4.07 -0.04 26.68
N THR A 323 4.10 -1.38 26.60
CA THR A 323 4.94 -2.20 27.48
C THR A 323 6.43 -1.95 27.25
N GLY A 324 6.84 -1.68 26.01
CA GLY A 324 8.21 -1.25 25.67
C GLY A 324 8.57 0.06 26.34
N LEU A 325 7.69 1.06 26.26
CA LEU A 325 7.86 2.35 26.94
C LEU A 325 7.94 2.20 28.46
N VAL A 326 7.07 1.38 29.06
CA VAL A 326 7.08 1.10 30.51
C VAL A 326 8.40 0.43 30.93
N MET A 327 8.88 -0.55 30.17
CA MET A 327 10.16 -1.21 30.44
C MET A 327 11.35 -0.25 30.30
N TRP A 328 11.34 0.62 29.29
CA TRP A 328 12.34 1.67 29.16
C TRP A 328 12.30 2.64 30.35
N TRP A 329 11.10 3.09 30.75
CA TRP A 329 10.92 3.97 31.89
C TRP A 329 11.49 3.36 33.18
N GLN A 330 11.31 2.06 33.40
CA GLN A 330 11.87 1.36 34.55
C GLN A 330 13.40 1.21 34.54
N ARG A 331 14.04 1.30 33.37
CA ARG A 331 15.49 1.06 33.19
C ARG A 331 16.31 2.33 32.96
N ARG A 332 15.67 3.45 32.66
CA ARG A 332 16.39 4.71 32.39
C ARG A 332 17.24 5.14 33.61
N PRO A 333 18.35 5.87 33.39
CA PRO A 333 19.15 6.40 34.49
C PRO A 333 18.33 7.34 35.38
N ARG A 334 18.50 7.25 36.71
CA ARG A 334 17.75 8.11 37.66
C ARG A 334 18.08 9.59 37.41
N GLY A 335 17.03 10.40 37.28
CA GLY A 335 17.15 11.84 37.05
C GLY A 335 17.54 12.26 35.63
N LYS A 336 17.61 11.32 34.66
CA LYS A 336 17.96 11.62 33.26
C LYS A 336 17.02 10.91 32.28
N LEU A 337 16.86 11.50 31.09
CA LEU A 337 16.29 10.82 29.93
C LEU A 337 17.47 10.31 29.09
N GLY A 338 17.57 9.00 28.92
CA GLY A 338 18.68 8.38 28.22
C GLY A 338 18.52 6.86 28.06
N ALA A 339 19.38 6.27 27.25
CA ALA A 339 19.44 4.82 27.08
C ALA A 339 19.89 4.15 28.40
N PRO A 340 19.35 2.98 28.78
CA PRO A 340 19.88 2.19 29.88
C PRO A 340 21.35 1.82 29.64
N GLU A 341 22.16 1.79 30.70
CA GLU A 341 23.57 1.41 30.60
C GLU A 341 23.72 -0.02 30.04
N LEU A 342 24.61 -0.17 29.08
CA LEU A 342 24.99 -1.46 28.53
C LEU A 342 25.84 -2.22 29.56
N PRO A 343 25.69 -3.55 29.67
CA PRO A 343 26.62 -4.35 30.46
C PRO A 343 28.08 -4.12 30.01
N PRO A 344 29.07 -4.06 30.92
CA PRO A 344 30.45 -3.68 30.60
C PRO A 344 31.15 -4.52 29.51
N ALA A 345 30.67 -5.76 29.28
CA ALA A 345 31.20 -6.68 28.27
C ALA A 345 30.17 -7.02 27.18
N PHE A 346 29.12 -6.20 27.00
CA PHE A 346 28.12 -6.45 25.99
C PHE A 346 28.73 -6.32 24.59
N ARG A 347 28.57 -7.36 23.78
CA ARG A 347 28.89 -7.34 22.35
C ARG A 347 27.61 -7.61 21.58
N ILE A 348 27.40 -6.84 20.52
CA ILE A 348 26.29 -7.08 19.60
C ILE A 348 26.49 -8.50 19.01
N PRO A 349 25.51 -9.40 19.11
CA PRO A 349 25.64 -10.73 18.53
C PRO A 349 25.87 -10.64 17.03
N ALA A 350 26.85 -11.38 16.50
CA ALA A 350 27.17 -11.38 15.07
C ALA A 350 25.94 -11.72 14.20
N THR A 351 25.03 -12.56 14.70
CA THR A 351 23.77 -12.89 14.03
C THR A 351 22.86 -11.67 13.88
N VAL A 352 22.77 -10.81 14.90
CA VAL A 352 21.96 -9.57 14.83
C VAL A 352 22.53 -8.64 13.78
N THR A 353 23.86 -8.46 13.78
CA THR A 353 24.54 -7.67 12.74
C THR A 353 24.30 -8.24 11.34
N ALA A 354 24.42 -9.56 11.17
CA ALA A 354 24.17 -10.22 9.89
C ALA A 354 22.72 -10.04 9.42
N ILE A 355 21.73 -10.20 10.29
CA ILE A 355 20.31 -9.94 9.98
C ILE A 355 20.12 -8.51 9.49
N THR A 356 20.66 -7.53 10.22
CA THR A 356 20.54 -6.11 9.86
C THR A 356 21.19 -5.83 8.50
N LEU A 357 22.38 -6.37 8.23
CA LEU A 357 23.09 -6.17 6.97
C LEU A 357 22.35 -6.84 5.79
N ILE A 358 21.83 -8.05 5.97
CA ILE A 358 21.01 -8.72 4.95
C ILE A 358 19.76 -7.90 4.65
N CYS A 359 19.06 -7.43 5.69
CA CYS A 359 17.90 -6.55 5.52
C CYS A 359 18.28 -5.24 4.83
N ALA A 360 19.43 -4.65 5.13
CA ALA A 360 19.90 -3.41 4.51
C ALA A 360 20.19 -3.57 3.00
N VAL A 361 20.56 -4.78 2.57
CA VAL A 361 20.71 -5.10 1.14
C VAL A 361 19.34 -5.28 0.47
N ILE A 362 18.40 -5.97 1.13
CA ILE A 362 17.04 -6.21 0.61
C ILE A 362 16.21 -4.91 0.59
N PHE A 363 16.44 -4.01 1.55
CA PHE A 363 15.73 -2.74 1.72
C PHE A 363 16.74 -1.58 1.62
N PRO A 364 16.98 -1.01 0.42
CA PRO A 364 18.04 -0.03 0.22
C PRO A 364 17.89 1.25 1.08
N LEU A 365 16.66 1.71 1.35
CA LEU A 365 16.42 2.85 2.24
C LEU A 365 16.81 2.55 3.69
N LEU A 366 16.64 1.31 4.16
CA LEU A 366 17.16 0.88 5.45
C LEU A 366 18.69 1.02 5.48
N GLY A 367 19.37 0.49 4.47
CA GLY A 367 20.83 0.58 4.36
C GLY A 367 21.34 2.02 4.30
N ALA A 368 20.70 2.87 3.49
CA ALA A 368 21.02 4.29 3.42
C ALA A 368 20.81 4.98 4.78
N SER A 369 19.69 4.73 5.46
CA SER A 369 19.42 5.31 6.78
C SER A 369 20.43 4.85 7.84
N LEU A 370 20.85 3.58 7.80
CA LEU A 370 21.87 3.02 8.68
C LEU A 370 23.22 3.73 8.47
N LEU A 371 23.64 3.92 7.22
CA LEU A 371 24.87 4.63 6.89
C LEU A 371 24.84 6.09 7.35
N ILE A 372 23.70 6.78 7.19
CA ILE A 372 23.51 8.15 7.67
C ILE A 372 23.65 8.20 9.19
N VAL A 373 23.01 7.29 9.93
CA VAL A 373 23.12 7.23 11.39
C VAL A 373 24.57 6.97 11.83
N LEU A 374 25.27 6.05 11.20
CA LEU A 374 26.68 5.76 11.50
C LEU A 374 27.60 6.96 11.20
N LEU A 375 27.35 7.66 10.10
CA LEU A 375 28.10 8.86 9.74
C LEU A 375 27.87 10.00 10.73
N LEU A 376 26.62 10.20 11.16
CA LEU A 376 26.26 11.17 12.20
C LEU A 376 26.92 10.83 13.54
N ASP A 377 26.92 9.55 13.93
CA ASP A 377 27.58 9.12 15.15
C ASP A 377 29.10 9.39 15.09
N TYR A 378 29.75 8.99 14.00
CA TYR A 378 31.19 9.16 13.82
C TYR A 378 31.63 10.63 13.68
N LEU A 379 30.91 11.45 12.92
CA LEU A 379 31.30 12.83 12.62
C LEU A 379 30.83 13.82 13.68
N VAL A 380 29.69 13.57 14.35
CA VAL A 380 29.05 14.54 15.23
C VAL A 380 29.03 14.05 16.68
N ILE A 381 28.39 12.91 16.95
CA ILE A 381 28.14 12.45 18.33
C ILE A 381 29.46 12.10 19.04
N ALA A 382 30.33 11.35 18.39
CA ALA A 382 31.63 10.93 18.92
C ALA A 382 32.58 12.13 19.16
N ARG A 383 32.40 13.24 18.42
CA ARG A 383 33.28 14.42 18.49
C ARG A 383 32.80 15.47 19.51
N ILE A 384 31.52 15.48 19.88
CA ILE A 384 30.96 16.47 20.81
C ILE A 384 30.76 15.83 22.19
N GLN A 385 31.57 16.25 23.17
CA GLN A 385 31.59 15.66 24.52
C GLN A 385 30.23 15.68 25.24
N ARG A 386 29.41 16.73 25.01
CA ARG A 386 28.04 16.81 25.56
C ARG A 386 27.09 15.77 24.95
N LEU A 387 27.21 15.50 23.65
CA LEU A 387 26.42 14.49 22.96
C LEU A 387 26.92 13.09 23.35
N ARG A 388 28.23 12.89 23.41
CA ARG A 388 28.86 11.65 23.88
C ARG A 388 28.34 11.25 25.26
N TYR A 389 28.28 12.21 26.19
CA TYR A 389 27.73 12.01 27.53
C TYR A 389 26.21 11.73 27.53
N ALA A 390 25.44 12.32 26.61
CA ALA A 390 24.00 12.11 26.52
C ALA A 390 23.61 10.76 25.90
N PHE A 391 24.41 10.28 24.94
CA PHE A 391 24.20 9.01 24.22
C PHE A 391 24.99 7.82 24.80
N GLY A 392 25.80 8.04 25.84
CA GLY A 392 26.50 6.99 26.58
C GLY A 392 27.75 6.42 25.88
N ASN A 393 28.40 7.23 25.02
CA ASN A 393 29.64 6.88 24.33
C ASN A 393 30.92 7.33 25.06
#